data_AF-N8X7L4-F1
#
_entry.id   AF-N8X7L4-F1
#
_cell.length_a   1.000
_cell.length_b   1.000
_cell.length_c   1.000
_cell.angle_alpha   90.00
_cell.angle_beta   90.00
_cell.angle_gamma   90.00
#
_symmetry.space_group_name_H-M   'P 1'
#
loop_
_entity.id
_entity.type
_entity.pdbx_description
1 polymer ?
#
loop_
_entity_poly.entity_id
_entity_poly.type
_entity_poly.pdbx_seq_one_letter_code
_entity_poly.pdbx_strand_id
1 'polypeptide(L)'
;MSNEKQIEQEIQDKGLNAPRLTPDLIDSKVRAIRYLTGDVEPAYAIGDWESDESTPCLTICILTLENGFTVTGESACASPENYDRLLGEKLAFENARNKIWQLEGYLLKEKLYQAELNK
;
A
#
# COMPACT_ATOMS: atom_id res chain seq x y z
N MET A 1 -10.68 -15.89 4.93
CA MET A 1 -11.11 -14.71 4.13
C MET A 1 -10.58 -13.47 4.81
N SER A 2 -10.06 -12.49 4.07
CA SER A 2 -9.72 -11.19 4.66
C SER A 2 -11.01 -10.46 5.06
N ASN A 3 -10.92 -9.55 6.04
CA ASN A 3 -12.05 -8.73 6.50
C ASN A 3 -12.72 -7.98 5.32
N GLU A 4 -11.92 -7.46 4.40
CA GLU A 4 -12.42 -6.77 3.20
C GLU A 4 -13.29 -7.67 2.30
N LYS A 5 -12.95 -8.96 2.16
CA LYS A 5 -13.77 -9.90 1.37
C LYS A 5 -15.11 -10.20 2.03
N GLN A 6 -15.18 -10.16 3.37
CA GLN A 6 -16.44 -10.32 4.10
C GLN A 6 -17.34 -9.10 3.92
N ILE A 7 -16.77 -7.89 4.03
CA ILE A 7 -17.49 -6.64 3.78
C ILE A 7 -18.01 -6.58 2.33
N GLU A 8 -17.17 -6.97 1.37
CA GLU A 8 -17.56 -7.05 -0.05
C GLU A 8 -18.76 -7.99 -0.26
N GLN A 9 -18.75 -9.17 0.38
CA GLN A 9 -19.87 -10.10 0.31
C GLN A 9 -21.16 -9.49 0.88
N GLU A 10 -21.08 -8.80 2.02
CA GLU A 10 -22.25 -8.14 2.63
C GLU A 10 -22.84 -7.04 1.73
N ILE A 11 -21.98 -6.27 1.03
CA ILE A 11 -22.40 -5.25 0.06
C ILE A 11 -23.19 -5.89 -1.09
N GLN A 12 -22.71 -7.04 -1.60
CA GLN A 12 -23.38 -7.80 -2.65
C GLN A 12 -24.73 -8.37 -2.17
N ASP A 13 -24.77 -8.95 -0.97
CA ASP A 13 -25.99 -9.51 -0.38
C ASP A 13 -27.08 -8.44 -0.19
N LYS A 14 -26.67 -7.19 0.03
CA LYS A 14 -27.55 -6.01 0.13
C LYS A 14 -27.96 -5.42 -1.23
N GLY A 15 -27.46 -5.94 -2.35
CA GLY A 15 -27.78 -5.45 -3.70
C GLY A 15 -27.22 -4.07 -4.03
N LEU A 16 -26.15 -3.64 -3.36
CA LEU A 16 -25.53 -2.33 -3.55
C LEU A 16 -24.61 -2.33 -4.79
N ASN A 17 -25.24 -2.21 -5.97
CA ASN A 17 -24.63 -2.47 -7.28
C ASN A 17 -24.12 -1.22 -8.03
N ALA A 18 -23.95 -0.08 -7.35
CA ALA A 18 -23.34 1.10 -7.97
C ALA A 18 -21.87 0.80 -8.39
N PRO A 19 -21.32 1.48 -9.43
CA PRO A 19 -19.92 1.33 -9.81
C PRO A 19 -19.00 1.57 -8.61
N ARG A 20 -18.10 0.62 -8.35
CA ARG A 20 -17.24 0.63 -7.17
C ARG A 20 -16.00 -0.24 -7.38
N LEU A 21 -15.08 -0.12 -6.45
CA LEU A 21 -13.86 -0.91 -6.39
C LEU A 21 -14.08 -2.16 -5.52
N THR A 22 -13.25 -3.18 -5.74
CA THR A 22 -13.24 -4.43 -4.96
C THR A 22 -11.83 -4.71 -4.46
N PRO A 23 -11.66 -5.50 -3.40
CA PRO A 23 -10.33 -5.90 -2.94
C PRO A 23 -9.50 -6.58 -4.03
N ASP A 24 -10.11 -7.47 -4.81
CA ASP A 24 -9.44 -8.17 -5.91
C ASP A 24 -9.03 -7.20 -7.04
N LEU A 25 -9.82 -6.15 -7.31
CA LEU A 25 -9.44 -5.10 -8.27
C LEU A 25 -8.21 -4.34 -7.77
N ILE A 26 -8.17 -3.96 -6.49
CA ILE A 26 -7.01 -3.26 -5.91
C ILE A 26 -5.76 -4.14 -5.97
N ASP A 27 -5.90 -5.42 -5.60
CA ASP A 27 -4.79 -6.38 -5.67
C ASP A 27 -4.29 -6.55 -7.10
N SER A 28 -5.19 -6.58 -8.09
CA SER A 28 -4.83 -6.72 -9.50
C SER A 28 -4.00 -5.54 -10.03
N LYS A 29 -4.07 -4.35 -9.41
CA LYS A 29 -3.28 -3.20 -9.85
C LYS A 29 -1.79 -3.35 -9.56
N VAL A 30 -1.40 -4.23 -8.64
CA VAL A 30 0.00 -4.40 -8.24
C VAL A 30 0.74 -5.29 -9.24
N ARG A 31 1.73 -4.72 -9.93
CA ARG A 31 2.57 -5.45 -10.88
C ARG A 31 3.84 -6.02 -10.24
N ALA A 32 4.44 -5.28 -9.31
CA ALA A 32 5.67 -5.70 -8.63
C ALA A 32 5.73 -5.15 -7.21
N ILE A 33 6.36 -5.91 -6.32
CA ILE A 33 6.56 -5.57 -4.91
C ILE A 33 8.06 -5.60 -4.62
N ARG A 34 8.56 -4.58 -3.93
CA ARG A 34 9.91 -4.53 -3.35
C ARG A 34 9.82 -4.04 -1.91
N TYR A 35 10.76 -4.47 -1.10
CA TYR A 35 10.92 -4.01 0.27
C TYR A 35 12.35 -3.49 0.45
N LEU A 36 12.47 -2.37 1.16
CA LEU A 36 13.73 -1.80 1.62
C LEU A 36 13.67 -1.63 3.13
N THR A 37 14.76 -1.91 3.81
CA THR A 37 14.95 -1.57 5.23
C THR A 37 15.80 -0.32 5.35
N GLY A 38 15.72 0.37 6.50
CA GLY A 38 16.60 1.51 6.77
C GLY A 38 18.06 1.14 6.98
N ASP A 39 18.35 -0.16 7.14
CA ASP A 39 19.71 -0.73 7.11
C ASP A 39 20.27 -0.68 5.67
N VAL A 40 20.68 0.51 5.24
CA VAL A 40 21.26 0.77 3.91
C VAL A 40 22.78 0.70 3.98
N GLU A 41 23.42 0.35 2.85
CA GLU A 41 24.88 0.35 2.76
C GLU A 41 25.47 1.71 3.17
N PRO A 42 26.63 1.76 3.85
CA PRO A 42 27.26 3.02 4.30
C PRO A 42 27.49 4.04 3.18
N ALA A 43 27.64 3.59 1.93
CA ALA A 43 27.76 4.45 0.76
C ALA A 43 26.50 5.31 0.49
N TYR A 44 25.36 4.96 1.07
CA TYR A 44 24.09 5.69 0.98
C TYR A 44 23.72 6.41 2.29
N ALA A 45 24.56 6.34 3.32
CA ALA A 45 24.34 6.98 4.61
C ALA A 45 25.19 8.25 4.76
N ILE A 46 24.73 9.18 5.60
CA ILE A 46 25.51 10.33 6.07
C ILE A 46 26.22 9.89 7.38
N GLY A 47 27.37 10.46 7.71
CA GLY A 47 28.33 9.95 8.71
C GLY A 47 27.86 9.82 10.17
N ASP A 48 26.56 9.95 10.46
CA ASP A 48 25.92 9.78 11.77
C ASP A 48 25.26 8.39 11.95
N TRP A 49 25.27 7.53 10.93
CA TRP A 49 24.60 6.23 10.95
C TRP A 49 25.19 5.19 11.91
N GLU A 50 26.48 5.31 12.27
CA GLU A 50 27.18 4.29 13.10
C GLU A 50 26.56 4.12 14.50
N SER A 51 25.84 5.13 14.99
CA SER A 51 25.16 5.11 16.30
C SER A 51 23.64 5.00 16.22
N ASP A 52 23.06 4.88 15.03
CA ASP A 52 21.61 4.85 14.84
C ASP A 52 21.06 3.42 14.81
N GLU A 53 20.55 2.96 15.96
CA GLU A 53 19.87 1.67 16.07
C GLU A 53 18.39 1.73 15.65
N SER A 54 17.83 2.93 15.42
CA SER A 54 16.41 3.14 15.15
C SER A 54 16.05 2.97 13.68
N THR A 55 16.85 3.53 12.76
CA THR A 55 16.57 3.48 11.31
C THR A 55 16.49 2.06 10.73
N PRO A 56 17.30 1.06 11.16
CA PRO A 56 17.14 -0.34 10.73
C PRO A 56 15.74 -0.92 10.96
N CYS A 57 14.96 -0.37 11.90
CA CYS A 57 13.58 -0.79 12.18
C CYS A 57 12.55 -0.29 11.15
N LEU A 58 12.95 0.60 10.24
CA LEU A 58 12.12 1.09 9.16
C LEU A 58 12.02 0.02 8.06
N THR A 59 10.81 -0.22 7.58
CA THR A 59 10.54 -1.01 6.36
C THR A 59 9.70 -0.17 5.41
N ILE A 60 10.15 -0.06 4.16
CA ILE A 60 9.45 0.60 3.07
C ILE A 60 9.00 -0.47 2.07
N CYS A 61 7.71 -0.58 1.84
CA CYS A 61 7.14 -1.32 0.72
C CYS A 61 7.03 -0.40 -0.49
N ILE A 62 7.49 -0.87 -1.64
CA ILE A 62 7.43 -0.17 -2.92
C ILE A 62 6.62 -1.05 -3.87
N LEU A 63 5.45 -0.54 -4.28
CA LEU A 63 4.56 -1.17 -5.24
C LEU A 63 4.69 -0.47 -6.58
N THR A 64 5.03 -1.21 -7.64
CA THR A 64 4.85 -0.74 -9.01
C THR A 64 3.48 -1.18 -9.48
N LEU A 65 2.65 -0.24 -9.93
CA LEU A 65 1.32 -0.52 -10.47
C LEU A 65 1.38 -0.95 -11.95
N GLU A 66 0.32 -1.55 -12.48
CA GLU A 66 0.22 -1.98 -13.88
C GLU A 66 0.49 -0.86 -14.88
N ASN A 67 0.12 0.39 -14.54
CA ASN A 67 0.37 1.58 -15.36
C ASN A 67 1.80 2.16 -15.22
N GLY A 68 2.66 1.54 -14.41
CA GLY A 68 4.03 1.98 -14.14
C GLY A 68 4.17 3.02 -13.02
N PHE A 69 3.07 3.51 -12.43
CA PHE A 69 3.13 4.40 -11.28
C PHE A 69 3.66 3.67 -10.04
N THR A 70 4.38 4.37 -9.17
CA THR A 70 4.92 3.78 -7.94
C THR A 70 4.15 4.29 -6.73
N VAL A 71 3.75 3.38 -5.87
CA VAL A 71 3.11 3.66 -4.58
C VAL A 71 3.98 3.08 -3.48
N THR A 72 4.27 3.86 -2.45
CA THR A 72 5.06 3.41 -1.31
C THR A 72 4.22 3.33 -0.05
N GLY A 73 4.63 2.49 0.89
CA GLY A 73 4.09 2.43 2.24
C GLY A 73 5.21 2.12 3.21
N GLU A 74 5.03 2.51 4.46
CA GLU A 74 6.08 2.48 5.45
C GLU A 74 5.58 1.85 6.77
N SER A 75 6.48 1.18 7.47
CA SER A 75 6.30 0.79 8.87
C SER A 75 7.58 1.12 9.62
N ALA A 76 7.48 1.75 10.78
CA ALA A 76 8.60 2.01 11.66
C ALA A 76 8.29 1.43 13.04
N CYS A 77 9.09 0.47 13.49
CA CYS A 77 8.96 -0.08 14.84
C CYS A 77 9.52 0.90 15.88
N ALA A 78 8.86 1.03 17.03
CA ALA A 78 9.27 1.94 18.09
C ALA A 78 10.48 1.47 18.91
N SER A 79 10.81 0.17 18.87
CA SER A 79 11.96 -0.41 19.57
C SER A 79 12.64 -1.46 18.70
N PRO A 80 13.98 -1.42 18.57
CA PRO A 80 14.74 -2.46 17.88
C PRO A 80 14.56 -3.85 18.48
N GLU A 81 14.41 -3.95 19.81
CA GLU A 81 14.21 -5.24 20.47
C GLU A 81 12.90 -5.92 20.07
N ASN A 82 11.90 -5.13 19.66
CA ASN A 82 10.59 -5.61 19.23
C ASN A 82 10.43 -5.60 17.70
N TYR A 83 11.51 -5.36 16.94
CA TYR A 83 11.45 -5.36 15.49
C TYR A 83 11.23 -6.79 14.96
N ASP A 84 10.12 -6.97 14.23
CA ASP A 84 9.84 -8.15 13.43
C ASP A 84 9.74 -7.72 11.96
N ARG A 85 10.68 -8.23 11.16
CA ARG A 85 10.77 -7.90 9.74
C ARG A 85 9.51 -8.30 8.96
N LEU A 86 8.97 -9.49 9.20
CA LEU A 86 7.80 -9.98 8.46
C LEU A 86 6.56 -9.15 8.82
N LEU A 87 6.44 -8.76 10.09
CA LEU A 87 5.39 -7.86 10.52
C LEU A 87 5.54 -6.46 9.91
N GLY A 88 6.76 -5.93 9.86
CA GLY A 88 7.07 -4.67 9.21
C GLY A 88 6.72 -4.68 7.71
N GLU A 89 7.18 -5.69 6.98
CA GLU A 89 6.86 -5.88 5.55
C GLU A 89 5.35 -5.96 5.31
N LYS A 90 4.62 -6.67 6.18
CA LYS A 90 3.15 -6.74 6.11
C LYS A 90 2.49 -5.38 6.31
N LEU A 91 2.86 -4.65 7.36
CA LEU A 91 2.27 -3.34 7.67
C LEU A 91 2.61 -2.30 6.60
N ALA A 92 3.86 -2.28 6.13
CA ALA A 92 4.30 -1.41 5.05
C ALA A 92 3.54 -1.72 3.74
N PHE A 93 3.30 -2.99 3.43
CA PHE A 93 2.47 -3.39 2.29
C PHE A 93 1.02 -2.95 2.43
N GLU A 94 0.39 -3.16 3.58
CA GLU A 94 -0.99 -2.72 3.84
C GLU A 94 -1.11 -1.20 3.68
N ASN A 95 -0.14 -0.44 4.19
CA ASN A 95 -0.10 1.01 4.02
C ASN A 95 0.06 1.44 2.55
N ALA A 96 0.91 0.76 1.78
CA ALA A 96 1.06 1.02 0.35
C ALA A 96 -0.22 0.68 -0.42
N ARG A 97 -0.82 -0.48 -0.14
CA ARG A 97 -2.06 -0.97 -0.76
C ARG A 97 -3.24 -0.05 -0.47
N ASN A 98 -3.34 0.52 0.74
CA ASN A 98 -4.38 1.48 1.09
C ASN A 98 -4.31 2.77 0.26
N LYS A 99 -3.12 3.18 -0.19
CA LYS A 99 -2.99 4.33 -1.10
C LYS A 99 -3.55 4.00 -2.50
N ILE A 100 -3.48 2.75 -2.95
CA ILE A 100 -4.09 2.32 -4.23
C ILE A 100 -5.62 2.49 -4.17
N TRP A 101 -6.27 2.16 -3.05
CA TRP A 101 -7.70 2.41 -2.86
C TRP A 101 -8.07 3.89 -3.09
N GLN A 102 -7.27 4.82 -2.54
CA GLN A 102 -7.51 6.26 -2.71
C GLN A 102 -7.36 6.68 -4.18
N LEU A 103 -6.32 6.21 -4.85
CA LEU A 103 -6.04 6.53 -6.26
C LEU A 103 -7.11 5.98 -7.20
N GLU A 104 -7.44 4.69 -7.08
CA GLU A 104 -8.49 4.06 -7.88
C GLU A 104 -9.87 4.65 -7.56
N GLY A 105 -10.09 5.10 -6.32
CA GLY A 105 -11.33 5.74 -5.90
C GLY A 105 -11.54 7.08 -6.60
N TYR A 106 -10.48 7.90 -6.63
CA TYR A 106 -10.46 9.14 -7.39
C TYR A 106 -10.64 8.88 -8.90
N LEU A 107 -9.90 7.94 -9.48
CA LEU A 107 -10.00 7.61 -10.91
C LEU A 107 -11.40 7.12 -11.30
N LEU A 108 -12.05 6.32 -10.46
CA LEU A 108 -13.43 5.90 -10.68
C LEU A 108 -14.37 7.10 -10.68
N LYS A 109 -14.26 7.99 -9.69
CA LYS A 109 -15.12 9.18 -9.61
C LYS A 109 -14.91 10.11 -10.80
N GLU A 110 -13.67 10.29 -11.24
CA GLU A 110 -13.33 11.08 -12.43
C GLU A 110 -13.96 10.48 -13.69
N LYS A 111 -13.84 9.16 -13.90
CA LYS A 111 -14.48 8.46 -15.03
C LYS A 111 -16.00 8.67 -15.05
N LEU A 112 -16.65 8.59 -13.89
CA LEU A 112 -18.09 8.80 -13.77
C LEU A 112 -18.47 10.25 -14.10
N TYR A 113 -17.69 11.23 -13.64
CA TYR A 113 -17.90 12.65 -13.94
C TYR A 113 -17.74 12.95 -15.44
N GLN A 114 -16.69 12.44 -16.07
CA GLN A 114 -16.48 12.59 -17.52
C GLN A 114 -17.59 11.92 -18.33
N ALA A 115 -18.09 10.76 -17.90
CA ALA A 115 -19.22 10.11 -18.54
C ALA A 115 -20.53 10.90 -18.41
N GLU A 116 -20.66 11.78 -17.42
CA GLU A 116 -21.80 12.67 -17.25
C GLU A 116 -21.70 13.90 -18.16
N LEU A 117 -20.52 14.50 -18.31
CA LEU A 117 -20.29 15.65 -19.20
C LEU A 117 -20.49 15.32 -20.69
N ASN A 118 -20.29 14.07 -21.08
CA ASN A 118 -20.40 13.63 -22.48
C ASN A 118 -21.81 13.14 -22.86
N LYS A 119 -22.81 13.30 -21.99
CA LYS A 119 -24.22 13.01 -22.27
C LYS A 119 -24.92 14.22 -22.88
#